data_AF-A0A1V5RR72-F1
#
_entry.id   AF-A0A1V5RR72-F1
#
_cell.length_a   1.000
_cell.length_b   1.000
_cell.length_c   1.000
_cell.angle_alpha   90.00
_cell.angle_beta   90.00
_cell.angle_gamma   90.00
#
_symmetry.space_group_name_H-M   'P 1'
#
loop_
_entity.id
_entity.type
_entity.pdbx_description
1 polymer ?
#
loop_
_entity_poly.entity_id
_entity_poly.type
_entity_poly.pdbx_seq_one_letter_code
_entity_poly.pdbx_strand_id
1 'polypeptide(L)'
;MRVTAQWTAVAAIAEELKVSARLLDASATVVAADDSAPVHFTYPTTAWVPGETVEDVYDLTVPAGRRGAFGVVLIVYRAADGGEVGRVELPPVEIPAAGR
;
A
#
# COMPACT_ATOMS: atom_id res chain seq x y z
N MET A 1 0.73 -4.46 11.01
CA MET A 1 1.10 -5.27 9.84
C MET A 1 2.01 -4.42 8.98
N ARG A 2 3.12 -4.98 8.50
CA ARG A 2 4.07 -4.27 7.64
C ARG A 2 4.00 -4.85 6.24
N VAL A 3 3.86 -3.99 5.23
CA VAL A 3 3.91 -4.33 3.81
C VAL A 3 5.16 -3.69 3.25
N THR A 4 6.02 -4.48 2.63
CA THR A 4 7.23 -3.99 1.95
C THR A 4 7.01 -4.07 0.45
N ALA A 5 7.28 -2.98 -0.26
CA ALA A 5 7.19 -2.93 -1.72
C ALA A 5 8.57 -2.63 -2.32
N GLN A 6 8.85 -3.26 -3.46
CA GLN A 6 9.95 -2.87 -4.32
C GLN A 6 9.33 -2.43 -5.64
N TRP A 7 9.35 -1.12 -5.88
CA TRP A 7 8.80 -0.51 -7.07
C TRP A 7 9.86 -0.40 -8.13
N THR A 8 9.52 -0.71 -9.38
CA THR A 8 10.41 -0.45 -10.52
C THR A 8 9.76 0.53 -11.47
N ALA A 9 10.40 1.68 -11.69
CA ALA A 9 9.95 2.64 -12.69
C ALA A 9 10.26 2.10 -14.09
N VAL A 10 9.25 1.67 -14.85
CA VAL A 10 9.45 1.16 -16.22
C VAL A 10 9.62 2.26 -17.26
N ALA A 11 9.22 3.49 -16.93
CA ALA A 11 9.35 4.70 -17.74
C ALA A 11 9.40 5.93 -16.83
N ALA A 12 9.71 7.10 -17.39
CA ALA A 12 9.70 8.35 -16.65
C ALA A 12 8.26 8.70 -16.24
N ILE A 13 8.06 9.08 -14.98
CA ILE A 13 6.73 9.39 -14.43
C ILE A 13 6.62 10.91 -14.37
N ALA A 14 5.73 11.49 -15.18
CA ALA A 14 5.57 12.95 -15.28
C ALA A 14 4.60 13.54 -14.24
N GLU A 15 3.96 12.69 -13.45
CA GLU A 15 2.93 13.08 -12.49
C GLU A 15 3.22 12.55 -11.07
N GLU A 16 2.68 13.25 -10.08
CA GLU A 16 2.76 12.81 -8.69
C GLU A 16 1.76 11.66 -8.46
N LEU A 17 2.30 10.48 -8.22
CA LEU A 17 1.53 9.31 -7.83
C LEU A 17 1.69 9.07 -6.33
N LYS A 18 0.60 8.65 -5.71
CA LYS A 18 0.54 8.20 -4.32
C LYS A 18 0.14 6.74 -4.27
N VAL A 19 0.43 6.11 -3.14
CA VAL A 19 0.03 4.73 -2.84
C VAL A 19 -0.95 4.74 -1.68
N SER A 20 -2.10 4.09 -1.86
CA SER A 20 -3.04 3.76 -0.78
C SER A 20 -2.84 2.29 -0.43
N ALA A 21 -2.21 2.02 0.71
CA ALA A 21 -2.15 0.70 1.30
C ALA A 21 -3.39 0.51 2.17
N ARG A 22 -4.14 -0.58 1.98
CA ARG A 22 -5.38 -0.83 2.73
C ARG A 22 -5.40 -2.23 3.31
N LEU A 23 -5.85 -2.32 4.55
CA LEU A 23 -6.15 -3.56 5.24
C LEU A 23 -7.66 -3.80 5.18
N LEU A 24 -8.06 -4.98 4.72
CA LEU A 24 -9.45 -5.40 4.54
C LEU A 24 -9.77 -6.52 5.51
N ASP A 25 -10.94 -6.49 6.15
CA ASP A 25 -11.43 -7.66 6.90
C ASP A 25 -12.09 -8.70 6.00
N ALA A 26 -12.56 -9.81 6.59
CA ALA A 26 -13.22 -10.90 5.86
C ALA A 26 -14.50 -10.50 5.12
N SER A 27 -15.10 -9.34 5.44
CA SER A 27 -16.25 -8.77 4.73
C SER A 27 -15.82 -7.75 3.67
N ALA A 28 -14.54 -7.73 3.29
CA ALA A 28 -13.92 -6.76 2.38
C ALA A 28 -14.09 -5.30 2.83
N THR A 29 -14.28 -5.06 4.14
CA THR A 29 -14.36 -3.71 4.69
C THR A 29 -12.96 -3.20 4.99
N VAL A 30 -12.66 -1.95 4.60
CA VAL A 30 -11.39 -1.30 4.95
C VAL A 30 -11.37 -1.03 6.45
N VAL A 31 -10.43 -1.65 7.16
CA VAL A 31 -10.26 -1.51 8.62
C VAL A 31 -9.02 -0.70 9.00
N ALA A 32 -8.09 -0.51 8.08
CA ALA A 32 -6.98 0.43 8.19
C ALA A 32 -6.52 0.87 6.79
N ALA A 33 -5.99 2.08 6.66
CA ALA A 33 -5.41 2.58 5.43
C ALA A 33 -4.22 3.50 5.72
N ASP A 34 -3.26 3.53 4.81
CA ASP A 34 -2.17 4.49 4.74
C ASP A 34 -2.10 5.05 3.32
N ASP A 35 -2.11 6.37 3.20
CA ASP A 35 -2.25 7.11 1.94
C ASP A 35 -1.10 8.10 1.78
N SER A 36 0.01 7.62 1.23
CA SER A 36 1.27 8.37 1.19
C SER A 36 1.82 8.52 -0.22
N ALA A 37 2.61 9.59 -0.44
CA ALA A 37 3.58 9.54 -1.52
C ALA A 37 4.68 8.51 -1.15
N PRO A 38 5.38 7.91 -2.13
CA PRO A 38 6.33 6.87 -1.84
C PRO A 38 7.43 7.28 -0.85
N VAL A 39 7.97 6.28 -0.15
CA VAL A 39 9.04 6.43 0.83
C VAL A 39 8.62 7.43 1.92
N HIS A 40 7.40 7.29 2.42
CA HIS A 40 6.81 8.17 3.43
C HIS A 40 6.92 9.67 3.09
N PHE A 41 6.52 10.06 1.87
CA PHE A 41 6.58 11.43 1.36
C PHE A 41 7.98 12.02 1.15
N THR A 42 9.03 11.21 1.20
CA THR A 42 10.41 11.71 1.04
C THR A 42 10.96 11.53 -0.37
N TYR A 43 10.34 10.70 -1.21
CA TYR A 43 10.80 10.47 -2.58
C TYR A 43 9.64 10.42 -3.60
N PRO A 44 9.27 11.57 -4.20
CA PRO A 44 8.15 11.65 -5.12
C PRO A 44 8.42 10.88 -6.42
N THR A 45 7.37 10.31 -7.02
CA THR A 45 7.49 9.49 -8.25
C THR A 45 8.06 10.24 -9.45
N THR A 46 7.90 11.57 -9.49
CA THR A 46 8.47 12.42 -10.54
C THR A 46 9.99 12.49 -10.53
N ALA A 47 10.64 12.08 -9.43
CA ALA A 47 12.09 12.00 -9.31
C ALA A 47 12.64 10.63 -9.74
N TRP A 48 11.78 9.62 -9.88
CA TRP A 48 12.21 8.27 -10.22
C TRP A 48 12.72 8.19 -11.65
N VAL A 49 13.83 7.47 -11.85
CA VAL A 49 14.40 7.27 -13.18
C VAL A 49 14.01 5.89 -13.74
N PRO A 50 13.83 5.75 -15.08
CA PRO A 50 13.54 4.45 -15.68
C PRO A 50 14.58 3.39 -15.30
N GLY A 51 14.12 2.22 -14.87
CA GLY A 51 14.94 1.11 -14.38
C GLY A 51 15.34 1.20 -12.90
N GLU A 52 15.05 2.30 -12.22
CA GLU A 52 15.29 2.43 -10.78
C GLU A 52 14.37 1.51 -9.98
N THR A 53 14.94 0.87 -8.96
CA THR A 53 14.18 0.16 -7.93
C THR A 53 14.11 1.00 -6.67
N VAL A 54 12.90 1.29 -6.21
CA VAL A 54 12.63 2.06 -4.99
C VAL A 54 11.99 1.13 -3.95
N GLU A 55 12.62 1.04 -2.78
CA GLU A 55 12.07 0.29 -1.64
C GLU A 55 11.14 1.18 -0.83
N ASP A 56 9.99 0.64 -0.43
CA ASP A 56 8.99 1.35 0.35
C ASP A 56 8.35 0.44 1.38
N VAL A 57 7.80 1.04 2.44
CA VAL A 57 7.20 0.34 3.56
C VAL A 57 5.89 1.00 3.96
N TYR A 58 4.84 0.20 4.14
CA TYR A 58 3.54 0.66 4.64
C TYR A 58 3.21 -0.08 5.93
N ASP A 59 2.99 0.66 7.01
CA ASP A 59 2.66 0.11 8.33
C ASP A 59 1.16 0.27 8.63
N LEU A 60 0.42 -0.81 8.39
CA LEU A 60 -1.03 -0.88 8.61
C LEU A 60 -1.31 -1.37 10.04
N THR A 61 -1.85 -0.49 10.88
CA THR A 61 -2.24 -0.86 12.25
C THR A 61 -3.51 -1.70 12.23
N VAL A 62 -3.41 -2.95 12.68
CA VAL A 62 -4.58 -3.83 12.82
C VAL A 62 -5.35 -3.38 14.07
N PRO A 63 -6.65 -3.04 13.96
CA PRO A 63 -7.41 -2.62 15.13
C PRO A 63 -7.45 -3.69 16.23
N ALA A 64 -7.36 -3.25 17.50
CA ALA A 64 -7.37 -4.15 18.64
C ALA A 64 -8.61 -5.07 18.63
N GLY A 65 -8.43 -6.32 19.05
CA GLY A 65 -9.51 -7.33 19.06
C GLY A 65 -9.88 -7.94 17.70
N ARG A 66 -9.45 -7.37 16.56
CA ARG A 66 -9.67 -7.96 15.23
C ARG A 66 -8.73 -9.16 15.03
N ARG A 67 -9.24 -10.28 14.49
CA ARG A 67 -8.54 -11.56 14.27
C ARG A 67 -9.05 -12.23 12.99
N GLY A 68 -8.34 -13.25 12.52
CA GLY A 68 -8.66 -14.01 11.31
C GLY A 68 -7.95 -13.48 10.07
N ALA A 69 -8.49 -13.81 8.90
CA ALA A 69 -7.96 -13.40 7.61
C ALA A 69 -8.14 -11.90 7.36
N PHE A 70 -7.07 -11.24 6.94
CA PHE A 70 -7.10 -9.88 6.41
C PHE A 70 -6.57 -9.85 4.99
N GLY A 71 -7.32 -9.22 4.09
CA GLY A 71 -6.83 -8.87 2.76
C GLY A 71 -5.94 -7.62 2.84
N VAL A 72 -5.01 -7.50 1.90
CA VAL A 72 -4.26 -6.26 1.70
C VAL A 72 -4.30 -5.87 0.24
N VAL A 73 -4.56 -4.60 -0.03
CA VAL A 73 -4.49 -4.03 -1.37
C VAL A 73 -3.59 -2.80 -1.37
N LEU A 74 -2.69 -2.72 -2.35
CA LEU A 74 -1.97 -1.49 -2.67
C LEU A 74 -2.59 -0.90 -3.93
N ILE A 75 -2.94 0.39 -3.89
CA ILE A 75 -3.53 1.12 -5.01
C ILE A 75 -2.61 2.30 -5.33
N VAL A 76 -2.13 2.37 -6.56
CA VAL A 76 -1.42 3.53 -7.10
C VAL A 76 -2.45 4.48 -7.68
N TYR A 77 -2.42 5.75 -7.29
CA TYR A 77 -3.36 6.76 -7.75
C TYR A 77 -2.70 8.10 -8.01
N ARG A 78 -3.30 8.90 -8.89
CA ARG A 78 -2.85 10.24 -9.23
C ARG A 78 -3.20 11.21 -8.10
N ALA A 79 -2.21 11.94 -7.60
CA ALA A 79 -2.41 12.90 -6.51
C ALA A 79 -3.36 14.05 -6.91
N ALA A 80 -3.40 14.40 -8.19
CA ALA A 80 -4.16 15.54 -8.72
C ALA A 80 -5.69 15.37 -8.60
N ASP A 81 -6.21 14.16 -8.81
CA ASP A 81 -7.65 13.90 -8.90
C ASP A 81 -8.12 12.60 -8.22
N GLY A 82 -7.20 11.84 -7.61
CA GLY A 82 -7.51 10.55 -7.00
C GLY A 82 -7.77 9.42 -8.00
N GLY A 83 -7.53 9.65 -9.29
CA GLY A 83 -7.73 8.66 -10.34
C GLY A 83 -6.78 7.48 -10.16
N GLU A 84 -7.35 6.28 -10.08
CA GLU A 84 -6.56 5.06 -9.96
C GLU A 84 -5.76 4.79 -11.24
N VAL A 85 -4.49 4.43 -11.04
CA VAL A 85 -3.56 4.01 -12.10
C VAL A 85 -3.47 2.49 -12.14
N GLY A 86 -3.46 1.85 -10.97
CA GLY A 86 -3.45 0.40 -10.87
C GLY A 86 -3.49 -0.07 -9.42
N ARG A 87 -3.69 -1.37 -9.24
CA ARG A 87 -3.72 -2.00 -7.92
C ARG A 87 -3.14 -3.40 -7.93
N VAL A 88 -2.70 -3.85 -6.76
CA VAL A 88 -2.34 -5.23 -6.48
C VAL A 88 -3.00 -5.68 -5.18
N GLU A 89 -3.65 -6.84 -5.23
CA GLU A 89 -4.17 -7.53 -4.05
C GLU A 89 -3.15 -8.57 -3.61
N LEU A 90 -2.76 -8.53 -2.34
CA LEU A 90 -1.84 -9.49 -1.75
C LEU A 90 -2.64 -10.69 -1.19
N PRO A 91 -2.02 -11.88 -1.13
CA PRO A 91 -2.60 -13.01 -0.42
C PRO A 91 -3.03 -12.61 1.00
N PRO A 92 -4.17 -13.12 1.49
CA PRO A 92 -4.65 -12.77 2.81
C PRO A 92 -3.67 -13.23 3.89
N VAL A 93 -3.56 -12.42 4.94
CA VAL A 93 -2.72 -12.71 6.11
C VAL A 93 -3.62 -13.09 7.28
N GLU A 94 -3.34 -14.25 7.87
CA GLU A 94 -4.03 -14.73 9.06
C GLU A 94 -3.42 -14.13 10.33
N ILE A 95 -4.28 -13.51 11.16
CA ILE A 95 -3.89 -13.09 12.50
C ILE A 95 -4.51 -14.06 13.50
N PRO A 96 -3.71 -14.92 14.15
CA PRO A 96 -4.22 -15.94 15.05
C PRO A 96 -4.92 -15.30 16.25
N ALA A 97 -5.98 -15.97 16.74
CA ALA A 97 -6.52 -15.65 18.05
C ALA A 97 -5.40 -15.75 19.09
N ALA A 98 -5.33 -14.80 20.03
CA ALA A 98 -4.37 -14.90 21.11
C ALA A 98 -4.67 -16.19 21.89
N GLY A 99 -3.68 -17.09 21.97
CA GLY A 99 -3.78 -18.31 22.77
C GLY A 99 -4.11 -17.96 24.21
N ARG A 100 -4.98 -18.76 24.83
CA ARG A 100 -5.37 -18.61 26.23
C ARG A 100 -4.22 -19.01 27.16
#